data_AF-A0A7V8SZJ5-F1
#
_entry.id   AF-A0A7V8SZJ5-F1
#
_cell.length_a   1.000
_cell.length_b   1.000
_cell.length_c   1.000
_cell.angle_alpha   90.00
_cell.angle_beta   90.00
_cell.angle_gamma   90.00
#
_symmetry.space_group_name_H-M   'P 1'
#
loop_
_entity.id
_entity.type
_entity.pdbx_description
1 polymer ?
#
loop_
_entity_poly.entity_id
_entity_poly.type
_entity_poly.pdbx_seq_one_letter_code
_entity_poly.pdbx_strand_id
1 'polypeptide(L)'
;MRVANDPQARRVRAVLNKELDPTQPGNQVGRLDADLRRSVVGQDEAIHQVVNHYQTYLSGLSSPGRPIANFLFLGPTGCGKTLLVEAMAESLVGRAQAVIKIDCAEFQHSHEIAKLIG
;
A
#
# COMPACT_ATOMS: atom_id res chain seq x y z
N MET A 1 -17.71 -16.93 41.34
CA MET A 1 -16.94 -17.88 40.50
C MET A 1 -17.65 -18.06 39.14
N ARG A 2 -17.51 -17.08 38.22
CA ARG A 2 -17.94 -17.17 36.81
C ARG A 2 -17.12 -16.18 35.97
N VAL A 3 -15.90 -16.53 35.58
CA VAL A 3 -15.07 -15.70 34.66
C VAL A 3 -14.35 -16.54 33.58
N ALA A 4 -14.63 -17.84 33.46
CA ALA A 4 -13.83 -18.73 32.61
C ALA A 4 -14.32 -18.93 31.16
N ASN A 5 -15.40 -18.29 30.73
CA ASN A 5 -16.03 -18.61 29.43
C ASN A 5 -16.33 -17.39 28.55
N ASP A 6 -15.45 -16.38 28.57
CA ASP A 6 -15.53 -15.25 27.65
C ASP A 6 -14.96 -15.65 26.26
N PRO A 7 -15.77 -15.64 25.18
CA PRO A 7 -15.32 -15.92 23.82
C PRO A 7 -14.23 -14.96 23.33
N GLN A 8 -14.22 -13.71 23.81
CA GLN A 8 -13.22 -12.70 23.46
C GLN A 8 -11.85 -13.08 24.03
N ALA A 9 -11.81 -13.53 25.29
CA ALA A 9 -10.59 -13.99 25.93
C ALA A 9 -9.98 -15.24 25.24
N ARG A 10 -10.82 -16.14 24.71
CA ARG A 10 -10.35 -17.29 23.91
C ARG A 10 -9.74 -16.85 22.58
N ARG A 11 -10.35 -15.90 21.89
CA ARG A 11 -9.85 -15.38 20.61
C ARG A 11 -8.53 -14.64 20.78
N VAL A 12 -8.39 -13.83 21.84
CA VAL A 12 -7.12 -13.17 22.18
C VAL A 12 -6.02 -14.20 22.50
N ARG A 13 -6.32 -15.21 23.32
CA ARG A 13 -5.36 -16.31 23.60
C ARG A 13 -4.97 -17.09 22.35
N ALA A 14 -5.91 -17.35 21.43
CA ALA A 14 -5.63 -18.04 20.18
C ALA A 14 -4.72 -17.22 19.24
N VAL A 15 -4.87 -15.90 19.19
CA VAL A 15 -3.97 -15.02 18.42
C VAL A 15 -2.59 -14.94 19.07
N LEU A 16 -2.51 -14.87 20.40
CA LEU A 16 -1.25 -14.80 21.13
C LEU A 16 -0.45 -16.12 21.12
N ASN A 17 -1.13 -17.27 21.00
CA ASN A 17 -0.49 -18.58 20.83
C ASN A 17 -0.20 -18.95 19.37
N LYS A 18 -0.44 -18.05 18.43
CA LYS A 18 -0.05 -18.29 17.04
C LYS A 18 1.46 -18.17 16.92
N GLU A 19 2.14 -19.22 16.47
CA GLU A 19 3.55 -19.13 16.13
C GLU A 19 3.75 -18.05 15.06
N LEU A 20 4.71 -17.16 15.32
CA LEU A 20 5.08 -16.11 14.39
C LEU A 20 5.92 -16.73 13.29
N ASP A 21 5.36 -16.79 12.08
CA ASP A 21 6.05 -17.26 10.88
C ASP A 21 6.62 -16.06 10.12
N PRO A 22 7.96 -15.91 10.02
CA PRO A 22 8.58 -14.79 9.31
C PRO A 22 8.34 -14.84 7.80
N THR A 23 7.90 -15.98 7.25
CA THR A 23 7.56 -16.14 5.83
C THR A 23 6.11 -15.75 5.53
N GLN A 24 5.28 -15.57 6.55
CA GLN A 24 3.88 -15.19 6.39
C GLN A 24 3.69 -13.67 6.50
N PRO A 25 3.20 -12.99 5.45
CA PRO A 25 2.89 -11.57 5.55
C PRO A 25 1.71 -11.34 6.50
N GLY A 26 1.71 -10.17 7.15
CA GLY A 26 0.58 -9.71 7.96
C GLY A 26 -0.71 -9.65 7.15
N ASN A 27 -1.86 -9.80 7.81
CA ASN A 27 -3.18 -9.78 7.18
C ASN A 27 -3.42 -8.57 6.25
N GLN A 28 -2.98 -7.38 6.67
CA GLN A 28 -3.10 -6.15 5.89
C GLN A 28 -2.25 -6.18 4.62
N VAL A 29 -1.01 -6.70 4.72
CA VAL A 29 -0.08 -6.84 3.59
C VAL A 29 -0.62 -7.85 2.59
N GLY A 30 -1.06 -9.02 3.06
CA GLY A 30 -1.64 -10.06 2.20
C GLY A 30 -2.92 -9.60 1.50
N ARG A 31 -3.74 -8.77 2.16
CA ARG A 31 -4.90 -8.14 1.52
C ARG A 31 -4.50 -7.19 0.40
N LEU A 32 -3.53 -6.30 0.64
CA LEU A 32 -3.06 -5.37 -0.39
C LEU A 32 -2.50 -6.14 -1.62
N ASP A 33 -1.68 -7.15 -1.41
CA ASP A 33 -1.12 -7.96 -2.50
C ASP A 33 -2.22 -8.64 -3.34
N ALA A 34 -3.20 -9.26 -2.67
CA ALA A 34 -4.33 -9.91 -3.35
C ALA A 34 -5.20 -8.92 -4.14
N ASP A 35 -5.52 -7.76 -3.55
CA ASP A 35 -6.33 -6.73 -4.20
C ASP A 35 -5.60 -6.17 -5.44
N LEU A 36 -4.30 -5.89 -5.32
CA LEU A 36 -3.48 -5.38 -6.43
C LEU A 36 -3.36 -6.40 -7.58
N ARG A 37 -3.08 -7.67 -7.26
CA ARG A 37 -2.97 -8.75 -8.27
C ARG A 37 -4.28 -9.03 -8.98
N ARG A 38 -5.42 -8.77 -8.33
CA ARG A 38 -6.75 -8.90 -8.94
C ARG A 38 -7.01 -7.81 -9.97
N SER A 39 -6.56 -6.59 -9.70
CA SER A 39 -6.86 -5.41 -10.54
C SER A 39 -5.78 -5.13 -11.60
N VAL A 40 -4.52 -5.50 -11.33
CA VAL A 40 -3.37 -5.20 -12.19
C VAL A 40 -2.72 -6.50 -12.65
N VAL A 41 -2.83 -6.77 -13.96
CA VAL A 41 -2.33 -8.02 -14.56
C VAL A 41 -0.98 -7.79 -15.25
N GLY A 42 -0.03 -8.71 -15.05
CA GLY A 42 1.26 -8.72 -15.73
C GLY A 42 2.28 -7.71 -15.20
N GLN A 43 2.07 -7.17 -13.99
CA GLN A 43 2.96 -6.22 -13.31
C GLN A 43 3.47 -6.76 -11.96
N ASP A 44 3.81 -8.05 -11.91
CA ASP A 44 4.14 -8.76 -10.67
C ASP A 44 5.32 -8.12 -9.90
N GLU A 45 6.34 -7.66 -10.62
CA GLU A 45 7.50 -7.01 -10.02
C GLU A 45 7.12 -5.68 -9.34
N ALA A 46 6.33 -4.84 -10.03
CA ALA A 46 5.87 -3.56 -9.49
C ALA A 46 4.99 -3.77 -8.25
N ILE A 47 4.06 -4.74 -8.30
CA ILE A 47 3.21 -5.11 -7.17
C ILE A 47 4.06 -5.58 -5.99
N HIS A 48 5.02 -6.48 -6.22
CA HIS A 48 5.91 -6.99 -5.18
C HIS A 48 6.69 -5.85 -4.48
N GLN A 49 7.22 -4.88 -5.24
CA GLN A 49 7.96 -3.75 -4.67
C GLN A 49 7.05 -2.86 -3.79
N VAL A 50 5.81 -2.62 -4.22
CA VAL A 50 4.81 -1.85 -3.46
C VAL A 50 4.46 -2.58 -2.15
N VAL A 51 4.13 -3.87 -2.23
CA VAL A 51 3.74 -4.70 -1.08
C VAL A 51 4.88 -4.80 -0.07
N ASN A 52 6.12 -4.98 -0.52
CA ASN A 52 7.29 -5.06 0.36
C ASN A 52 7.56 -3.74 1.11
N HIS A 53 7.44 -2.58 0.44
CA HIS A 53 7.57 -1.29 1.12
C HIS A 53 6.43 -1.04 2.11
N TYR A 54 5.20 -1.44 1.76
CA TYR A 54 4.06 -1.35 2.67
C TYR A 54 4.24 -2.24 3.92
N GLN A 55 4.79 -3.45 3.76
CA GLN A 55 5.16 -4.31 4.89
C GLN A 55 6.20 -3.66 5.80
N THR A 56 7.24 -3.06 5.21
CA THR A 56 8.30 -2.34 5.95
C THR A 56 7.73 -1.15 6.74
N TYR A 57 6.75 -0.44 6.17
CA TYR A 57 6.03 0.62 6.85
C TYR A 57 5.23 0.09 8.04
N LEU A 58 4.44 -0.96 7.84
CA LEU A 58 3.63 -1.55 8.91
C LEU A 58 4.48 -2.16 10.03
N SER A 59 5.70 -2.62 9.75
CA SER A 59 6.63 -3.10 10.77
C SER A 59 7.30 -1.97 11.56
N GLY A 60 7.09 -0.70 11.18
CA GLY A 60 7.73 0.45 11.83
C GLY A 60 9.24 0.57 11.55
N LEU A 61 9.73 -0.08 10.50
CA LEU A 61 11.16 -0.08 10.13
C LEU A 61 11.52 1.04 9.13
N SER A 62 10.54 1.86 8.74
CA SER A 62 10.76 3.03 7.87
C SER A 62 11.50 4.15 8.61
N SER A 63 12.38 4.86 7.89
CA SER A 63 13.11 5.99 8.46
C SER A 63 12.18 7.15 8.81
N PRO A 64 12.31 7.77 10.00
CA PRO A 64 11.51 8.93 10.37
C PRO A 64 11.87 10.14 9.48
N GLY A 65 10.88 10.95 9.14
CA GLY A 65 11.06 12.18 8.35
C GLY A 65 11.31 11.96 6.85
N ARG A 66 11.15 10.74 6.35
CA ARG A 66 11.21 10.43 4.91
C ARG A 66 9.86 9.94 4.40
N PRO A 67 9.54 10.10 3.09
CA PRO A 67 8.39 9.44 2.49
C PRO A 67 8.43 7.94 2.73
N ILE A 68 7.25 7.33 2.91
CA ILE A 68 7.11 5.89 3.13
C ILE A 68 7.73 5.09 1.98
N ALA A 69 7.47 5.52 0.76
CA ALA A 69 8.07 5.00 -0.45
C ALA A 69 8.04 6.06 -1.56
N ASN A 70 9.04 6.01 -2.44
CA ASN A 70 9.09 6.79 -3.67
C ASN A 70 9.24 5.81 -4.83
N PHE A 71 8.27 5.78 -5.73
CA PHE A 71 8.27 4.89 -6.89
C PHE A 71 8.39 5.69 -8.19
N LEU A 72 9.14 5.13 -9.15
CA LEU A 72 9.17 5.59 -10.53
C LEU A 72 8.76 4.42 -11.43
N PHE A 73 7.56 4.50 -11.99
CA PHE A 73 7.07 3.50 -12.93
C PHE A 73 7.37 3.95 -14.36
N LEU A 74 8.11 3.14 -15.11
CA LEU A 74 8.47 3.40 -16.51
C LEU A 74 7.88 2.33 -17.43
N GLY A 75 7.53 2.72 -18.65
CA GLY A 75 6.99 1.80 -19.66
C GLY A 75 6.04 2.48 -20.65
N PRO A 76 5.55 1.76 -21.67
CA PRO A 76 4.65 2.30 -22.69
C PRO A 76 3.33 2.83 -22.10
N THR A 77 2.64 3.66 -22.87
CA THR A 77 1.28 4.09 -22.54
C THR A 77 0.34 2.88 -22.45
N GLY A 78 -0.63 2.93 -21.53
CA GLY A 78 -1.62 1.86 -21.35
C GLY A 78 -1.18 0.65 -20.52
N CYS A 79 0.10 0.52 -20.12
CA CYS A 79 0.58 -0.65 -19.35
C CYS A 79 0.12 -0.71 -17.88
N GLY A 80 -0.74 0.19 -17.41
CA GLY A 80 -1.29 0.14 -16.05
C GLY A 80 -0.49 0.86 -14.96
N LYS A 81 0.46 1.74 -15.30
CA LYS A 81 1.21 2.55 -14.33
C LYS A 81 0.29 3.37 -13.40
N THR A 82 -0.65 4.11 -13.98
CA THR A 82 -1.65 4.89 -13.23
C THR A 82 -2.67 4.00 -12.53
N LEU A 83 -3.08 2.91 -13.19
CA LEU A 83 -4.02 1.93 -12.64
C LEU A 83 -3.48 1.31 -11.34
N LEU A 84 -2.17 1.02 -11.26
CA LEU A 84 -1.55 0.49 -10.05
C LEU A 84 -1.67 1.46 -8.86
N VAL A 85 -1.51 2.75 -9.10
CA VAL A 85 -1.66 3.80 -8.07
C VAL A 85 -3.12 3.90 -7.61
N GLU A 86 -4.05 3.87 -8.55
CA GLU A 86 -5.49 3.93 -8.26
C GLU A 86 -5.97 2.67 -7.51
N ALA A 87 -5.52 1.48 -7.92
CA ALA A 87 -5.82 0.22 -7.23
C ALA A 87 -5.24 0.19 -5.81
N MET A 88 -4.04 0.75 -5.61
CA MET A 88 -3.45 0.91 -4.29
C MET A 88 -4.30 1.83 -3.40
N ALA A 89 -4.76 2.98 -3.92
CA ALA A 89 -5.66 3.87 -3.19
C ALA A 89 -7.00 3.21 -2.85
N GLU A 90 -7.57 2.45 -3.78
CA GLU A 90 -8.80 1.70 -3.55
C GLU A 90 -8.64 0.65 -2.44
N SER A 91 -7.56 -0.13 -2.45
CA SER A 91 -7.31 -1.14 -1.42
C SER A 91 -7.05 -0.51 -0.04
N LEU A 92 -6.26 0.58 0.01
CA LEU A 92 -5.83 1.18 1.28
C LEU A 92 -6.88 2.07 1.93
N VAL A 93 -7.62 2.86 1.14
CA VAL A 93 -8.55 3.88 1.67
C VAL A 93 -9.97 3.78 1.09
N GLY A 94 -10.24 2.73 0.30
CA GLY A 94 -11.59 2.39 -0.19
C GLY A 94 -12.06 3.20 -1.40
N ARG A 95 -11.22 4.07 -1.98
CA ARG A 95 -11.56 4.89 -3.15
C ARG A 95 -10.35 5.09 -4.06
N ALA A 96 -10.48 4.70 -5.33
CA ALA A 96 -9.43 4.85 -6.34
C ALA A 96 -9.00 6.32 -6.56
N GLN A 97 -9.93 7.26 -6.42
CA GLN A 97 -9.68 8.70 -6.62
C GLN A 97 -9.09 9.39 -5.38
N ALA A 98 -8.79 8.65 -4.31
CA ALA A 98 -8.18 9.19 -3.10
C ALA A 98 -6.66 9.43 -3.30
N VAL A 99 -6.31 10.10 -4.39
CA VAL A 99 -4.95 10.41 -4.81
C VAL A 99 -4.84 11.89 -5.10
N ILE A 100 -3.74 12.52 -4.69
CA ILE A 100 -3.39 13.87 -5.14
C ILE A 100 -2.66 13.69 -6.47
N LYS A 101 -3.33 14.06 -7.56
CA LYS A 101 -2.78 13.95 -8.91
C LYS A 101 -2.27 15.29 -9.37
N ILE A 102 -1.00 15.34 -9.75
CA ILE A 102 -0.38 16.50 -10.39
C ILE A 102 -0.14 16.12 -11.85
N ASP A 103 -0.73 16.89 -12.78
CA ASP A 103 -0.49 16.69 -14.21
C ASP A 103 0.78 17.43 -14.63
N CYS A 104 1.88 16.69 -14.81
CA CYS A 104 3.16 17.26 -15.23
C CYS A 104 3.10 17.91 -16.63
N ALA A 105 2.10 17.60 -17.47
CA ALA A 105 1.93 18.27 -18.76
C ALA A 105 1.59 19.76 -18.60
N GLU A 106 1.04 20.18 -17.45
CA GLU A 106 0.77 21.59 -17.14
C GLU A 106 2.03 22.38 -16.75
N PHE A 107 3.19 21.72 -16.57
CA PHE A 107 4.43 22.34 -16.06
C PHE A 107 5.55 22.40 -17.11
N GLN A 108 5.19 22.57 -18.38
CA GLN A 108 6.16 22.61 -19.49
C GLN A 108 6.99 23.89 -19.54
N HIS A 109 6.57 24.97 -18.86
CA HIS A 109 7.25 26.25 -18.87
C HIS A 109 7.66 26.66 -17.45
N SER A 110 8.79 27.34 -17.30
CA SER A 110 9.37 27.65 -15.99
C SER A 110 8.43 28.48 -15.08
N HIS A 111 7.61 29.36 -15.66
CA HIS A 111 6.66 30.17 -14.90
C HIS A 111 5.47 29.36 -14.35
N GLU A 112 5.18 28.19 -14.92
CA GLU A 112 4.08 27.32 -14.47
C GLU A 112 4.39 26.67 -13.12
N ILE A 113 5.66 26.60 -12.71
CA ILE A 113 6.10 26.07 -11.42
C ILE A 113 5.45 26.84 -10.25
N ALA A 114 5.15 28.13 -10.43
CA ALA A 114 4.48 28.96 -9.42
C ALA A 114 3.16 28.32 -8.94
N LYS A 115 2.43 27.61 -9.82
CA LYS A 115 1.19 26.90 -9.45
C LYS A 115 1.37 25.86 -8.35
N LEU A 116 2.56 25.30 -8.21
CA LEU A 116 2.85 24.25 -7.24
C LEU A 116 3.39 24.80 -5.91
N ILE A 117 4.13 25.91 -5.95
CA ILE A 117 4.85 26.44 -4.78
C ILE A 117 4.20 27.68 -4.16
N GLY A 118 3.32 28.38 -4.89
CA GLY A 118 2.78 29.69 -4.51
C GLY A 118 3.60 30.83 -5.09
#